data_AF-A0A2N9IKE5-F1
#
_entry.id   AF-A0A2N9IKE5-F1
#
_cell.length_a   1.000
_cell.length_b   1.000
_cell.length_c   1.000
_cell.angle_alpha   90.00
_cell.angle_beta   90.00
_cell.angle_gamma   90.00
#
_symmetry.space_group_name_H-M   'P 1'
#
loop_
_entity.id
_entity.type
_entity.pdbx_description
1 polymer ?
#
loop_
_entity_poly.entity_id
_entity_poly.type
_entity_poly.pdbx_seq_one_letter_code
_entity_poly.pdbx_strand_id
1 'polypeptide(L)' 'MVVPPLTSVGGGVVSDSPSERVMGLPTTRKLALKNKVVFGTGDYWHAPTVTANMAFARAISQTGMSLFTIEHRPRALTGD' A
#
# COMPACT_ATOMS: atom_id res chain seq x y z
N MET A 1 0.86 -0.04 -22.94
CA MET A 1 1.35 -0.33 -21.58
C MET A 1 0.78 -1.69 -21.20
N VAL A 2 1.63 -2.72 -21.14
CA VAL A 2 1.21 -4.11 -20.90
C VAL A 2 1.20 -4.33 -19.39
N VAL A 3 0.02 -4.43 -18.79
CA VAL A 3 -0.12 -5.00 -17.44
C VAL A 3 0.38 -6.43 -17.56
N PRO A 4 1.46 -6.84 -16.87
CA PRO A 4 1.89 -8.24 -16.92
C PRO A 4 0.71 -9.11 -16.50
N PRO A 5 0.40 -10.19 -17.24
CA PRO A 5 -0.75 -11.02 -16.93
C PRO A 5 -0.59 -11.54 -15.50
N LEU A 6 -1.62 -11.32 -14.67
CA LEU A 6 -1.77 -12.05 -13.41
C LEU A 6 -1.75 -13.52 -13.78
N THR A 7 -0.62 -14.19 -13.57
CA THR A 7 -0.45 -15.59 -13.91
C THR A 7 -1.43 -16.42 -13.08
N SER A 8 -2.50 -16.84 -13.74
CA SER A 8 -3.48 -17.87 -13.39
C SER A 8 -4.14 -17.83 -12.00
N VAL A 9 -5.46 -17.82 -12.01
CA VAL A 9 -6.35 -18.06 -10.87
C VAL A 9 -6.00 -19.42 -10.23
N GLY A 10 -5.44 -19.38 -9.02
CA GLY A 10 -5.02 -20.54 -8.23
C GLY A 10 -4.08 -20.13 -7.09
N GLY A 11 -4.61 -19.47 -6.05
CA GLY A 11 -3.88 -19.20 -4.79
C GLY A 11 -2.47 -18.62 -4.94
N GLY A 12 -2.26 -17.66 -5.84
CA GLY A 12 -0.93 -17.10 -6.09
C GLY A 12 -0.50 -16.16 -4.95
N VAL A 13 0.66 -16.45 -4.33
CA VAL A 13 1.35 -15.50 -3.46
C VAL A 13 1.99 -14.44 -4.35
N VAL A 14 1.57 -13.19 -4.18
CA VAL A 14 2.21 -12.04 -4.86
C VAL A 14 3.40 -11.59 -4.03
N SER A 15 4.57 -11.49 -4.64
CA SER A 15 5.77 -10.98 -3.96
C SER A 15 5.63 -9.49 -3.64
N ASP A 16 6.14 -9.09 -2.48
CA ASP A 16 6.28 -7.67 -2.13
C ASP A 16 7.22 -6.98 -3.13
N SER A 17 6.65 -6.15 -4.00
CA SER A 17 7.36 -5.39 -5.03
C SER A 17 7.10 -3.90 -4.81
N PRO A 18 7.61 -3.29 -3.72
CA PRO A 18 7.27 -1.92 -3.40
C PRO A 18 7.94 -0.92 -4.34
N SER A 19 7.18 0.10 -4.75
CA SER A 19 7.71 1.14 -5.63
C SER A 19 8.86 1.92 -5.01
N GLU A 20 9.86 2.26 -5.82
CA GLU A 20 11.05 3.00 -5.36
C GLU A 20 10.68 4.36 -4.76
N ARG A 21 9.67 5.04 -5.32
CA ARG A 21 9.23 6.35 -4.82
C ARG A 21 8.70 6.27 -3.39
N VAL A 22 7.94 5.21 -3.06
CA VAL A 22 7.44 5.00 -1.69
C VAL A 22 8.60 4.56 -0.79
N MET A 23 9.49 3.71 -1.27
CA MET A 23 10.65 3.22 -0.51
C MET A 23 11.70 4.29 -0.24
N GLY A 24 11.83 5.31 -1.09
CA GLY A 24 12.75 6.44 -0.91
C GLY A 24 12.33 7.43 0.17
N LEU A 25 11.09 7.37 0.66
CA LEU A 25 10.63 8.26 1.73
C LEU A 25 11.34 7.97 3.07
N PRO A 26 11.62 8.98 3.91
CA PRO A 26 12.20 8.77 5.23
C PRO A 26 11.34 7.82 6.09
N THR A 27 11.99 6.87 6.77
CA THR A 27 11.28 6.02 7.72
C THR A 27 11.02 6.80 9.00
N THR A 28 9.74 6.94 9.35
CA THR A 28 9.30 7.64 10.57
C THR A 28 8.25 6.80 11.30
N ARG A 29 7.78 7.28 12.46
CA ARG A 29 6.65 6.64 13.16
C ARG A 29 5.38 6.57 12.29
N LYS A 30 5.13 7.57 11.45
CA LYS A 30 3.96 7.62 10.56
C LYS A 30 4.20 6.91 9.22
N LEU A 31 5.44 6.94 8.70
CA LEU A 31 5.89 6.26 7.48
C LEU A 31 6.71 5.01 7.81
N ALA A 32 6.16 4.13 8.65
CA ALA A 32 6.84 2.91 9.07
C ALA A 32 7.09 1.96 7.89
N LEU A 33 8.22 1.25 7.91
CA LEU A 33 8.68 0.38 6.82
C LEU A 33 7.60 -0.62 6.37
N LYS A 34 6.91 -1.30 7.30
CA LYS A 34 5.84 -2.24 6.98
C LYS A 34 4.72 -1.64 6.13
N ASN A 35 4.36 -0.38 6.40
CA ASN A 35 3.33 0.30 5.63
C ASN A 35 3.88 0.74 4.26
N LYS A 36 5.16 1.15 4.20
CA LYS A 36 5.82 1.46 2.92
C LYS A 36 5.82 0.25 1.98
N VAL A 37 6.05 -0.95 2.50
CA VAL A 37 6.00 -2.19 1.72
C VAL A 37 4.58 -2.41 1.17
N VAL A 38 3.56 -2.45 2.03
CA VAL A 38 2.16 -2.69 1.61
C VAL A 38 1.68 -1.68 0.57
N PHE A 39 1.80 -0.38 0.87
CA PHE A 39 1.32 0.67 0.00
C PHE A 39 2.20 0.84 -1.24
N GLY A 40 3.51 0.64 -1.12
CA GLY A 40 4.43 0.66 -2.24
C GLY A 40 4.18 -0.48 -3.22
N THR A 41 3.79 -1.67 -2.73
CA THR A 41 3.42 -2.79 -3.61
C THR A 41 2.16 -2.45 -4.38
N GLY A 42 1.12 -1.93 -3.72
CA GLY A 42 -0.08 -1.43 -4.42
C GLY A 42 0.25 -0.35 -5.46
N ASP A 43 1.15 0.57 -5.12
CA ASP A 43 1.62 1.62 -6.01
C ASP A 43 2.33 1.09 -7.27
N TYR A 44 3.23 0.12 -7.10
CA TYR A 44 3.97 -0.51 -8.20
C TYR A 44 3.05 -1.24 -9.18
N TRP A 45 2.07 -1.99 -8.64
CA TRP A 45 1.12 -2.74 -9.46
C TRP A 45 -0.05 -1.90 -9.98
N HIS A 46 -0.10 -0.60 -9.66
CA HIS A 46 -1.25 0.28 -9.91
C HIS A 46 -2.56 -0.27 -9.33
N ALA A 47 -2.48 -0.98 -8.21
CA ALA A 47 -3.60 -1.60 -7.52
C ALA A 47 -4.10 -0.71 -6.36
N PRO A 48 -5.42 -0.53 -6.20
CA PRO A 48 -5.98 0.22 -5.07
C PRO A 48 -5.64 -0.45 -3.74
N THR A 49 -5.14 0.32 -2.77
CA THR A 49 -4.93 -0.17 -1.39
C THR A 49 -6.09 0.23 -0.49
N VAL A 50 -6.82 -0.76 0.04
CA VAL A 50 -7.89 -0.52 1.02
C VAL A 50 -7.27 -0.35 2.41
N THR A 51 -7.59 0.73 3.13
CA THR A 51 -6.92 1.01 4.42
C THR A 51 -7.76 1.79 5.43
N ALA A 52 -7.59 1.47 6.72
CA ALA A 52 -7.99 2.32 7.85
C ALA A 52 -6.82 3.14 8.44
N ASN A 53 -5.61 2.98 7.89
CA ASN A 53 -4.41 3.67 8.37
C ASN A 53 -4.32 5.10 7.81
N MET A 54 -5.20 5.97 8.31
CA MET A 54 -5.29 7.38 7.88
C MET A 54 -4.02 8.17 8.23
N ALA A 55 -3.27 7.75 9.25
CA ALA A 55 -2.01 8.39 9.61
C ALA A 55 -0.94 8.24 8.52
N PHE A 56 -0.86 7.05 7.90
CA PHE A 56 0.06 6.81 6.79
C PHE A 56 -0.39 7.57 5.54
N ALA A 57 -1.67 7.46 5.15
CA ALA A 57 -2.21 8.15 3.96
C ALA A 57 -1.98 9.68 4.03
N ARG A 58 -2.23 10.29 5.19
CA ARG A 58 -1.94 11.73 5.40
C ARG A 58 -0.45 12.04 5.37
N ALA A 59 0.39 11.21 5.98
CA ALA A 59 1.83 11.42 5.95
C ALA A 59 2.41 11.35 4.53
N ILE A 60 1.87 10.47 3.68
CA ILE A 60 2.19 10.43 2.24
C ILE A 60 1.77 11.71 1.55
N SER A 61 0.55 12.19 1.75
CA SER A 61 0.09 13.45 1.15
C SER A 61 0.97 14.65 1.54
N GLN A 62 1.48 14.67 2.78
CA GLN A 62 2.40 15.70 3.26
C GLN A 62 3.77 15.68 2.57
N THR A 63 4.16 14.60 1.90
CA THR A 63 5.39 14.56 1.07
C THR A 63 5.17 15.11 -0.34
N GLY A 64 3.95 15.55 -0.68
CA GLY A 64 3.57 15.94 -2.05
C GLY A 64 3.22 14.75 -2.94
N MET A 65 3.18 13.54 -2.39
CA MET A 65 2.86 12.31 -3.11
C MET A 65 1.38 11.93 -2.94
N SER A 66 0.79 11.31 -3.97
CA SER A 66 -0.52 10.65 -3.89
C SER A 66 -0.39 9.16 -4.21
N LEU A 67 -1.22 8.35 -3.55
CA LEU A 67 -1.36 6.90 -3.77
C LEU A 67 -2.83 6.58 -4.05
N PHE A 68 -3.10 5.51 -4.78
CA PHE A 68 -4.46 5.06 -4.98
C PHE A 68 -4.94 4.26 -3.77
N THR A 69 -5.64 4.94 -2.86
CA THR A 69 -6.14 4.36 -1.61
C THR A 69 -7.66 4.44 -1.52
N ILE A 70 -8.30 3.39 -1.01
CA ILE A 70 -9.71 3.36 -0.65
C ILE A 70 -9.79 3.32 0.87
N GLU A 71 -10.28 4.41 1.46
CA GLU A 71 -10.32 4.54 2.91
C GLU A 71 -11.55 3.83 3.49
N HIS A 72 -11.35 3.10 4.59
CA HIS A 72 -12.45 2.54 5.38
C HIS A 72 -12.36 2.97 6.84
N ARG A 73 -13.50 2.99 7.54
CA ARG A 73 -13.51 3.27 8.97
C ARG A 73 -12.77 2.14 9.71
N PRO A 74 -11.94 2.46 10.72
CA PRO A 74 -11.36 1.46 11.60
C PRO A 74 -12.46 0.61 12.23
N ARG A 75 -12.24 -0.70 12.27
CA ARG A 75 -13.09 -1.65 12.98
C ARG A 75 -12.20 -2.56 13.81
N ALA A 76 -12.64 -2.88 15.01
CA ALA A 76 -11.97 -3.89 15.83
C ALA A 76 -12.05 -5.23 15.10
N LEU A 77 -10.94 -5.98 15.13
CA LEU A 77 -10.97 -7.37 14.72
C LEU A 77 -11.66 -8.14 15.85
N THR A 78 -12.95 -8.40 15.68
CA THR A 78 -13.75 -9.19 16.60
C THR A 78 -13.84 -10.62 16.05
N GLY A 79 -13.49 -11.61 16.85
CA GLY A 79 -13.72 -13.03 16.58
C GLY A 79 -14.59 -13.64 17.68
N ASP A 80 -15.29 -14.73 17.36
CA ASP A 80 -15.81 -15.65 18.36
C ASP A 80 -14.67 -16.49 18.97
#